data_AF-K2CAL4-F1
#
_entry.id   AF-K2CAL4-F1
#
_cell.length_a   1.000
_cell.length_b   1.000
_cell.length_c   1.000
_cell.angle_alpha   90.00
_cell.angle_beta   90.00
_cell.angle_gamma   90.00
#
_symmetry.space_group_name_H-M   'P 1'
#
loop_
_entity.id
_entity.type
_entity.pdbx_description
1 polymer ?
#
loop_
_entity_poly.entity_id
_entity_poly.type
_entity_poly.pdbx_seq_one_letter_code
_entity_poly.pdbx_strand_id
1 'polypeptide(L)' 'MPAITIQSLELTDEQKEILAETFTSKFSELTKVPQDRIYVFFDGYPLDSCAKGGMIFSKNPPPIVGKFNPPKK' A
#
# COMPACT_ATOMS: atom_id res chain seq x y z
N MET A 1 -15.90 -14.17 -1.15
CA MET A 1 -15.00 -13.35 -1.97
C MET A 1 -14.39 -12.30 -1.06
N PRO A 2 -13.31 -12.64 -0.34
CA PRO A 2 -12.64 -11.70 0.54
C PRO A 2 -11.94 -10.60 -0.26
N ALA A 3 -11.96 -9.40 0.31
CA ALA A 3 -11.30 -8.21 -0.23
C ALA A 3 -10.43 -7.59 0.86
N ILE A 4 -9.23 -7.16 0.46
CA ILE A 4 -8.28 -6.43 1.29
C ILE A 4 -8.11 -5.06 0.65
N THR A 5 -8.27 -3.99 1.41
CA THR A 5 -8.00 -2.63 0.95
C THR A 5 -6.79 -2.08 1.66
N ILE A 6 -5.81 -1.60 0.88
CA ILE A 6 -4.60 -0.97 1.39
C ILE A 6 -4.71 0.52 1.12
N GLN A 7 -4.86 1.29 2.19
CA GLN A 7 -4.83 2.75 2.16
C GLN A 7 -3.44 3.23 2.51
N SER A 8 -2.76 3.85 1.55
CA SER A 8 -1.38 4.32 1.72
C SER A 8 -1.10 5.54 0.88
N LEU A 9 0.06 6.17 1.07
CA LEU A 9 0.59 7.07 0.04
C LEU A 9 0.82 6.30 -1.27
N GLU A 10 1.00 7.01 -2.39
CA GLU A 10 1.31 6.38 -3.67
C GLU A 10 2.55 5.47 -3.58
N LEU A 11 2.29 4.18 -3.78
CA LEU A 11 3.27 3.11 -3.86
C LEU A 11 3.78 2.95 -5.30
N THR A 12 5.00 2.47 -5.44
CA THR A 12 5.51 1.98 -6.73
C THR A 12 4.78 0.70 -7.15
N ASP A 13 4.82 0.37 -8.44
CA ASP A 13 4.16 -0.84 -8.92
C ASP A 13 4.80 -2.12 -8.35
N GLU A 14 6.14 -2.14 -8.19
CA GLU A 14 6.87 -3.21 -7.49
C GLU A 14 6.38 -3.39 -6.04
N GLN A 15 6.16 -2.30 -5.31
CA GLN A 15 5.63 -2.37 -3.95
C GLN A 15 4.22 -2.97 -3.94
N LYS A 16 3.36 -2.60 -4.89
CA LYS A 16 2.01 -3.16 -4.99
C LYS A 16 2.04 -4.66 -5.29
N GLU A 17 2.92 -5.11 -6.19
CA GLU A 17 3.08 -6.54 -6.50
C GLU A 17 3.48 -7.34 -5.26
N ILE A 18 4.50 -6.89 -4.52
CA ILE A 18 4.97 -7.54 -3.29
C ILE A 18 3.86 -7.59 -2.23
N LEU A 19 3.13 -6.49 -2.04
CA LEU A 19 2.06 -6.43 -1.05
C LEU A 19 0.89 -7.34 -1.45
N ALA A 20 0.49 -7.33 -2.72
CA ALA A 20 -0.59 -8.18 -3.21
C ALA A 20 -0.29 -9.67 -2.95
N GLU A 21 0.92 -10.12 -3.30
CA GLU A 21 1.33 -11.51 -3.04
C GLU A 21 1.35 -11.82 -1.54
N THR A 22 1.99 -10.95 -0.74
CA THR A 22 2.14 -11.16 0.70
C THR A 22 0.80 -11.29 1.40
N PHE A 23 -0.13 -10.37 1.15
CA PHE A 23 -1.41 -10.34 1.83
C PHE A 23 -2.36 -11.45 1.36
N THR A 24 -2.42 -11.72 0.05
CA THR A 24 -3.28 -12.79 -0.47
C THR A 24 -2.78 -14.17 -0.03
N SER A 25 -1.47 -14.41 -0.05
CA SER A 25 -0.86 -15.65 0.43
C SER A 25 -1.17 -15.90 1.92
N LYS A 26 -0.96 -14.89 2.78
CA LYS A 26 -1.27 -15.02 4.22
C LYS A 26 -2.75 -15.15 4.51
N PHE A 27 -3.60 -14.45 3.79
CA PHE A 27 -5.04 -14.59 3.95
C PHE A 27 -5.51 -16.00 3.56
N SER A 28 -5.01 -16.53 2.44
CA SER A 28 -5.27 -17.90 1.99
C SER A 28 -4.81 -18.93 3.03
N GLU A 29 -3.60 -18.79 3.58
CA GLU A 29 -3.05 -19.70 4.59
C GLU A 29 -3.97 -19.83 5.82
N LEU A 30 -4.47 -18.69 6.31
CA LEU A 30 -5.29 -18.62 7.52
C LEU A 30 -6.74 -19.06 7.29
N THR A 31 -7.33 -18.64 6.17
CA THR A 31 -8.77 -18.83 5.92
C THR A 31 -9.09 -20.02 5.04
N LYS A 32 -8.07 -20.64 4.42
CA LYS A 32 -8.19 -21.71 3.42
C LYS A 32 -8.96 -21.30 2.15
N VAL A 33 -9.19 -20.01 1.94
CA VAL A 33 -9.75 -19.49 0.69
C VAL A 33 -8.67 -19.49 -0.39
N PRO A 34 -8.92 -20.08 -1.58
CA PRO A 34 -7.98 -20.02 -2.70
C PRO A 34 -7.54 -18.59 -3.05
N GLN A 35 -6.25 -18.41 -3.34
CA GLN A 35 -5.63 -17.09 -3.53
C GLN A 35 -6.23 -16.32 -4.71
N ASP A 36 -6.63 -17.01 -5.78
CA ASP A 36 -7.32 -16.49 -6.97
C ASP A 36 -8.71 -15.90 -6.68
N ARG A 37 -9.25 -16.11 -5.47
CA ARG A 37 -10.53 -15.56 -5.01
C ARG A 37 -10.38 -14.41 -4.01
N ILE A 38 -9.15 -13.98 -3.74
CA ILE A 38 -8.82 -12.91 -2.79
C ILE A 38 -8.42 -11.67 -3.59
N TYR A 39 -9.11 -10.55 -3.34
CA TYR A 39 -8.90 -9.31 -4.06
C TYR A 39 -8.13 -8.32 -3.19
N VAL A 40 -7.17 -7.61 -3.78
CA VAL A 40 -6.43 -6.53 -3.10
C VAL A 40 -6.65 -5.24 -3.87
N PHE A 41 -7.20 -4.24 -3.19
CA PHE A 41 -7.41 -2.89 -3.71
C PHE A 41 -6.37 -1.95 -3.12
N PHE A 42 -5.79 -1.09 -3.94
CA PHE A 42 -4.82 -0.09 -3.52
C PHE A 42 -5.41 1.31 -3.67
N ASP A 43 -5.63 1.98 -2.54
CA ASP A 43 -6.05 3.37 -2.47
C ASP A 43 -4.83 4.23 -2.16
N GLY A 44 -4.16 4.68 -3.23
CA GLY A 44 -2.97 5.52 -3.17
C GLY A 44 -3.30 7.00 -3.06
N TYR A 45 -2.85 7.65 -1.99
CA TYR A 45 -3.06 9.07 -1.75
C TYR A 45 -1.83 9.91 -2.13
N PRO A 46 -2.01 11.07 -2.80
CA PRO A 46 -0.98 12.08 -2.93
C PRO A 46 -0.52 12.63 -1.57
N LEU A 47 0.67 13.22 -1.52
CA LEU A 47 1.24 13.79 -0.27
C LEU A 47 0.37 14.90 0.35
N ASP A 48 -0.41 15.62 -0.45
CA ASP A 48 -1.32 16.67 0.03
C ASP A 48 -2.65 16.14 0.57
N SER A 49 -2.94 14.85 0.38
CA SER A 49 -4.20 14.23 0.78
C SER A 49 -4.14 13.55 2.15
N CYS A 50 -2.97 13.56 2.81
CA CYS A 50 -2.79 12.92 4.11
C CYS A 50 -2.07 13.84 5.11
N ALA A 51 -2.53 13.83 6.37
CA ALA A 51 -1.94 14.59 7.46
C ALA A 51 -1.75 13.70 8.70
N LYS A 52 -0.66 13.93 9.45
CA LYS A 52 -0.36 13.25 10.71
C LYS A 52 0.20 14.27 11.69
N GLY A 53 -0.25 14.22 12.94
CA GLY A 53 0.21 15.13 13.99
C GLY A 53 -0.07 16.61 13.68
N GLY A 54 -1.17 16.89 12.97
CA GLY A 54 -1.54 18.25 12.57
C GLY A 54 -0.78 18.81 11.37
N MET A 55 0.09 18.02 10.72
CA MET A 55 0.84 18.45 9.53
C MET A 55 0.51 17.59 8.32
N ILE A 56 0.28 18.24 7.18
CA ILE A 56 0.15 17.60 5.87
C ILE A 56 1.51 17.01 5.48
N PHE A 57 1.52 15.84 4.85
CA PHE A 57 2.76 15.13 4.53
C PHE A 57 3.62 15.89 3.52
N SER A 58 3.05 16.67 2.62
CA SER A 58 3.83 17.53 1.72
C SER A 58 4.71 18.56 2.46
N LYS A 59 4.34 18.96 3.68
CA LYS A 59 5.14 19.89 4.52
C LYS A 59 6.25 19.19 5.30
N ASN A 60 6.13 17.88 5.52
CA ASN A 60 7.13 17.07 6.19
C ASN A 60 7.06 15.63 5.65
N PRO A 61 7.58 15.39 4.44
CA PRO A 61 7.41 14.12 3.77
C PRO A 61 8.11 13.02 4.57
N PRO A 62 7.45 11.88 4.81
CA PRO A 62 8.10 10.78 5.52
C PRO A 62 9.30 10.28 4.69
N PRO A 63 10.32 9.70 5.34
CA PRO A 63 11.51 9.17 4.65
C PRO A 63 11.21 7.92 3.80
N ILE A 64 9.93 7.60 3.60
CA ILE A 64 9.47 6.39 2.92
C ILE A 64 9.73 6.56 1.42
N VAL A 65 10.35 5.53 0.85
CA VAL A 65 10.52 5.39 -0.59
C VAL A 65 9.16 5.01 -1.19
N GLY A 66 8.64 5.90 -2.01
CA GLY A 66 7.41 5.70 -2.78
C GLY A 66 7.57 6.39 -4.13
N LYS A 67 6.50 6.42 -4.92
CA LYS A 67 6.55 6.97 -6.28
C LYS A 67 7.03 8.43 -6.34
N PHE A 68 6.83 9.20 -5.27
CA PHE A 68 7.22 10.61 -5.16
C PHE A 68 8.57 10.86 -4.47
N ASN A 69 9.22 9.83 -3.93
CA ASN A 69 10.51 9.96 -3.27
C ASN A 69 11.40 8.77 -3.65
N PRO A 70 11.93 8.74 -4.89
CA PRO A 70 12.85 7.70 -5.31
C PRO A 70 14.11 7.76 -4.44
N PRO A 71 14.74 6.61 -4.11
CA PRO A 71 15.96 6.61 -3.33
C PRO A 71 17.01 7.41 -4.10
N LYS A 72 17.65 8.39 -3.44
CA LYS A 72 18.80 9.09 -4.03
C LYS A 72 19.87 8.05 -4.34
N LYS A 73 20.18 7.89 -5.63
CA LYS A 73 21.32 7.09 -6.10
C LYS A 73 22.63 7.67 -5.57
#